data_AF-A0A8B8CFA4-F1
#
_entry.id   AF-A0A8B8CFA4-F1
#
_cell.length_a   1.000
_cell.length_b   1.000
_cell.length_c   1.000
_cell.angle_alpha   90.00
_cell.angle_beta   90.00
_cell.angle_gamma   90.00
#
_symmetry.space_group_name_H-M   'P 1'
#
loop_
_entity.id
_entity.type
_entity.pdbx_description
1 polymer ?
#
loop_
_entity_poly.entity_id
_entity_poly.type
_entity_poly.pdbx_seq_one_letter_code
_entity_poly.pdbx_strand_id
1 'polypeptide(L)'
;MDTGVGLFIVANGIVSPESRNKGKISSLKSSLLSSLPLIILGMGRVLSTKGVNYQEHVTEYGVHWNFFFTVSAVKICSSLLLTFLGNIILSGPAIILILLYQLLLNKFGLSGYLALGADGHGGRTGLLDSNREGIVSCAGYLSLYLLAVDLGKHIFNRERKTVRDWLSFAGVLCLLQAVLWCVMMWTEIHVQQVSRRFANLAYVVWILALSVFLLWLLLLVELFRYTQSTTLSKSEDDVCLLSAINYNGLLYFLLANVFTGLVNLSIDTLKSSLAQSMGILVSYMGILGLVTVLLYKWKIRLKFW
;
A
#
# COMPACT_ATOMS: atom_id res chain seq x y z
N MET A 1 -9.35 -4.22 5.33
CA MET A 1 -9.26 -3.39 4.11
C MET A 1 -8.37 -2.17 4.33
N ASP A 2 -8.35 -1.60 5.55
CA ASP A 2 -7.72 -0.31 5.82
C ASP A 2 -6.19 -0.27 5.71
N THR A 3 -5.48 -1.38 5.90
CA THR A 3 -4.03 -1.42 5.73
C THR A 3 -3.57 -1.64 4.29
N GLY A 4 -4.36 -2.35 3.48
CA GLY A 4 -3.91 -2.89 2.20
C GLY A 4 -3.46 -1.82 1.20
N VAL A 5 -4.17 -0.69 1.18
CA VAL A 5 -3.92 0.42 0.25
C VAL A 5 -2.63 1.13 0.61
N GLY A 6 -2.46 1.44 1.88
CA GLY A 6 -1.25 2.06 2.40
C GLY A 6 -0.04 1.15 2.20
N LEU A 7 -0.14 -0.14 2.52
CA LEU A 7 0.93 -1.11 2.29
C LEU A 7 1.29 -1.24 0.81
N PHE A 8 0.31 -1.22 -0.09
CA PHE A 8 0.57 -1.25 -1.52
C PHE A 8 1.33 0.00 -1.98
N ILE A 9 0.96 1.18 -1.49
CA ILE A 9 1.64 2.45 -1.79
C ILE A 9 3.07 2.43 -1.26
N VAL A 10 3.29 1.95 -0.03
CA VAL A 10 4.63 1.82 0.55
C VAL A 10 5.48 0.84 -0.25
N ALA A 11 4.93 -0.34 -0.59
CA ALA A 11 5.64 -1.32 -1.40
C ALA A 11 6.09 -0.73 -2.75
N ASN A 12 5.20 -0.04 -3.46
CA ASN A 12 5.53 0.64 -4.72
C ASN A 12 6.58 1.74 -4.55
N GLY A 13 6.49 2.54 -3.49
CA GLY A 13 7.47 3.58 -3.19
C GLY A 13 8.85 3.00 -2.90
N ILE A 14 8.92 1.94 -2.08
CA ILE A 14 10.19 1.27 -1.75
C ILE A 14 10.86 0.72 -3.01
N VAL A 15 10.13 0.06 -3.91
CA VAL A 15 10.75 -0.56 -5.10
C VAL A 15 10.86 0.35 -6.32
N SER A 16 10.52 1.63 -6.18
CA SER A 16 10.47 2.58 -7.29
C SER A 16 11.85 2.78 -7.93
N PRO A 17 11.93 3.17 -9.22
CA PRO A 17 13.22 3.49 -9.85
C PRO A 17 14.00 4.58 -9.10
N GLU A 18 13.29 5.54 -8.53
CA GLU A 18 13.84 6.66 -7.78
C GLU A 18 14.44 6.25 -6.42
N SER A 19 13.94 5.17 -5.81
CA SER A 19 14.54 4.63 -4.59
C SER A 19 15.87 3.90 -4.85
N ARG A 20 16.02 3.33 -6.06
CA ARG A 20 17.20 2.53 -6.46
C ARG A 20 18.32 3.37 -7.08
N ASN A 21 18.14 4.70 -7.19
CA ASN A 21 19.02 5.59 -7.97
C ASN A 21 19.29 5.08 -9.41
N LYS A 22 18.41 4.22 -9.94
CA LYS A 22 18.55 3.60 -11.26
C LYS A 22 17.53 4.23 -12.20
N GLY A 23 17.95 5.29 -12.88
CA GLY A 23 17.19 5.91 -13.96
C GLY A 23 17.16 7.44 -13.88
N LYS A 24 17.09 8.09 -15.05
CA LYS A 24 16.61 9.48 -15.15
C LYS A 24 15.22 9.53 -14.50
N ILE A 25 14.92 10.62 -13.78
CA ILE A 25 13.57 10.90 -13.27
C ILE A 25 12.58 10.56 -14.39
N SER A 26 11.68 9.61 -14.11
CA SER A 26 10.75 9.11 -15.12
C SER A 26 9.98 10.31 -15.68
N SER A 27 10.02 10.49 -17.01
CA SER A 27 9.33 11.61 -17.62
C SER A 27 7.84 11.51 -17.31
N LEU A 28 7.18 12.66 -17.10
CA LEU A 28 5.75 12.72 -16.81
C LEU A 28 4.92 11.88 -17.81
N LYS A 29 5.36 11.83 -19.08
CA LYS A 29 4.78 11.00 -20.14
C LYS A 29 4.88 9.50 -19.85
N SER A 30 6.02 9.01 -19.35
CA SER A 30 6.21 7.61 -18.95
C SER A 30 5.35 7.25 -17.72
N SER A 31 5.24 8.16 -16.76
CA SER A 31 4.37 7.97 -15.58
C SER A 31 2.89 7.90 -15.95
N LEU A 32 2.43 8.74 -16.88
CA LEU A 32 1.07 8.69 -17.42
C LEU A 32 0.82 7.38 -18.16
N LEU A 33 1.71 7.00 -19.08
CA LEU A 33 1.56 5.78 -19.88
C LEU A 33 1.55 4.52 -19.00
N SER A 34 2.43 4.45 -18.01
CA SER A 34 2.50 3.33 -17.07
C SER A 34 1.42 3.35 -15.98
N SER A 35 0.56 4.37 -15.96
CA SER A 35 -0.63 4.41 -15.10
C SER A 35 -1.90 3.99 -15.85
N LEU A 36 -1.86 3.92 -17.19
CA LEU A 36 -3.00 3.50 -18.02
C LEU A 36 -3.58 2.13 -17.62
N PRO A 37 -2.78 1.07 -17.35
CA PRO A 37 -3.35 -0.22 -16.94
C PRO A 37 -4.13 -0.12 -15.62
N LEU A 38 -3.67 0.70 -14.67
CA LEU A 38 -4.37 0.95 -13.41
C LEU A 38 -5.66 1.71 -13.64
N ILE A 39 -5.66 2.72 -14.51
CA ILE A 39 -6.87 3.46 -14.87
C ILE A 39 -7.90 2.55 -15.53
N ILE A 40 -7.47 1.67 -16.44
CA ILE A 40 -8.34 0.69 -17.11
C ILE A 40 -8.94 -0.29 -16.09
N LEU A 41 -8.12 -0.84 -15.19
CA LEU A 41 -8.60 -1.69 -14.10
C LEU A 41 -9.57 -0.94 -13.16
N GLY A 42 -9.29 0.33 -12.89
CA GLY A 42 -10.16 1.23 -12.13
C GLY A 42 -11.52 1.41 -12.80
N MET A 43 -11.56 1.66 -14.11
CA MET A 43 -12.80 1.75 -14.88
C MET A 43 -13.54 0.41 -14.91
N GLY A 44 -12.84 -0.69 -15.16
CA GLY A 44 -13.42 -2.03 -15.15
C GLY A 44 -14.06 -2.39 -13.80
N ARG A 45 -13.43 -2.00 -12.69
CA ARG A 45 -14.00 -2.16 -11.35
C ARG A 45 -15.29 -1.38 -11.20
N VAL A 46 -15.32 -0.10 -11.56
CA VAL A 46 -16.55 0.73 -11.46
C VAL A 46 -17.70 0.12 -12.27
N LEU A 47 -17.41 -0.34 -13.49
CA LEU A 47 -18.42 -0.98 -14.33
C LEU A 47 -18.94 -2.29 -13.72
N SER A 48 -18.04 -3.12 -13.19
CA SER A 48 -18.40 -4.40 -12.56
C SER A 48 -19.22 -4.21 -11.29
N THR A 49 -18.78 -3.33 -10.38
CA THR A 49 -19.45 -3.16 -9.08
C THR A 49 -20.81 -2.49 -9.22
N LYS A 50 -20.95 -1.53 -10.14
CA LYS A 50 -22.24 -0.94 -10.49
C LYS A 50 -23.15 -1.89 -11.28
N GLY A 51 -22.58 -2.74 -12.15
CA GLY A 51 -23.35 -3.74 -12.90
C GLY A 51 -23.92 -4.86 -12.02
N VAL A 52 -23.23 -5.23 -10.94
CA VAL A 52 -23.64 -6.31 -10.03
C VAL A 52 -24.43 -5.79 -8.81
N ASN A 53 -24.70 -4.48 -8.73
CA ASN A 53 -25.28 -3.82 -7.54
C ASN A 53 -24.55 -4.21 -6.24
N TYR A 54 -23.23 -4.35 -6.33
CA TYR A 54 -22.41 -4.69 -5.17
C TYR A 54 -22.49 -3.54 -4.16
N GLN A 55 -22.68 -3.86 -2.87
CA GLN A 55 -22.73 -2.84 -1.83
C GLN A 55 -21.33 -2.28 -1.56
N GLU A 56 -20.94 -1.27 -2.35
CA GLU A 56 -19.72 -0.51 -2.09
C GLU A 56 -19.99 0.52 -1.00
N HIS A 57 -19.18 0.48 0.07
CA HIS A 57 -19.18 1.54 1.07
C HIS A 57 -18.65 2.82 0.44
N VAL A 58 -19.55 3.70 0.01
CA VAL A 58 -19.23 4.96 -0.67
C VAL A 58 -18.31 5.86 0.18
N THR A 59 -18.33 5.69 1.51
CA THR A 59 -17.45 6.39 2.46
C THR A 59 -15.99 5.99 2.37
N GLU A 60 -15.65 4.95 1.61
CA GLU A 60 -14.28 4.47 1.45
C GLU A 60 -13.45 5.29 0.47
N TYR A 61 -14.03 5.59 -0.69
CA TYR A 61 -13.38 6.30 -1.78
C TYR A 61 -14.30 7.32 -2.46
N GLY A 62 -15.61 7.08 -2.44
CA GLY A 62 -16.58 7.83 -3.21
C GLY A 62 -17.47 6.94 -4.04
N VAL A 63 -18.28 7.57 -4.89
CA VAL A 63 -19.28 6.91 -5.75
C VAL A 63 -18.66 6.30 -7.01
N HIS A 64 -17.56 6.88 -7.50
CA HIS A 64 -16.88 6.47 -8.74
C HIS A 64 -15.38 6.24 -8.53
N TRP A 65 -14.82 6.73 -7.43
CA TRP A 65 -13.42 6.57 -7.11
C TRP A 65 -13.15 5.21 -6.48
N ASN A 66 -11.96 4.67 -6.71
CA ASN A 66 -11.53 3.41 -6.12
C ASN A 66 -10.01 3.39 -5.94
N PHE A 67 -9.54 2.30 -5.35
CA PHE A 67 -8.13 2.03 -5.08
C PHE A 67 -7.20 2.28 -6.27
N PHE A 68 -7.56 1.83 -7.48
CA PHE A 68 -6.69 1.97 -8.65
C PHE A 68 -6.52 3.43 -9.05
N PHE A 69 -7.59 4.24 -8.95
CA PHE A 69 -7.52 5.66 -9.20
C PHE A 69 -6.66 6.39 -8.16
N THR A 70 -6.73 6.02 -6.87
CA THR A 70 -5.83 6.55 -5.84
C THR A 70 -4.37 6.26 -6.16
N VAL A 71 -4.02 5.01 -6.50
CA VAL A 71 -2.64 4.65 -6.86
C VAL A 71 -2.17 5.41 -8.09
N SER A 72 -3.02 5.51 -9.12
CA SER A 72 -2.71 6.26 -10.34
C SER A 72 -2.48 7.75 -10.05
N ALA A 73 -3.34 8.38 -9.26
CA ALA A 73 -3.21 9.78 -8.88
C ALA A 73 -1.92 10.03 -8.10
N VAL A 74 -1.63 9.20 -7.09
CA VAL A 74 -0.40 9.29 -6.30
C VAL A 74 0.84 9.16 -7.18
N LYS A 75 0.87 8.20 -8.11
CA LYS A 75 1.99 7.99 -9.04
C LYS A 75 2.23 9.17 -9.98
N ILE A 76 1.16 9.78 -10.50
CA ILE A 76 1.26 10.98 -11.35
C ILE A 76 1.76 12.18 -10.54
N CYS A 77 1.15 12.42 -9.37
CA CYS A 77 1.53 13.53 -8.49
C CYS A 77 2.97 13.39 -7.96
N SER A 78 3.40 12.18 -7.63
CA SER A 78 4.78 11.94 -7.16
C SER A 78 5.79 12.20 -8.26
N SER A 79 5.53 11.76 -9.50
CA SER A 79 6.41 12.03 -10.64
C SER A 79 6.55 13.53 -10.91
N LEU A 80 5.45 14.28 -10.82
CA LEU A 80 5.46 15.74 -10.93
C LEU A 80 6.31 16.38 -9.82
N LEU A 81 6.05 16.02 -8.55
CA LEU A 81 6.77 16.57 -7.40
C LEU A 81 8.28 16.25 -7.44
N LEU A 82 8.64 15.02 -7.81
CA LEU A 82 10.03 14.59 -7.91
C LEU A 82 10.79 15.30 -9.03
N THR A 83 10.10 15.73 -10.09
CA THR A 83 10.69 16.57 -11.14
C THR A 83 11.16 17.92 -10.58
N PHE A 84 10.43 18.49 -9.60
CA PHE A 84 10.80 19.76 -8.95
C PHE A 84 11.81 19.58 -7.81
N LEU A 85 11.67 18.52 -7.01
CA LEU A 85 12.51 18.30 -5.82
C LEU A 85 13.89 17.72 -6.16
N GLY A 86 14.08 17.17 -7.36
CA GLY A 86 15.34 16.56 -7.77
C GLY A 86 15.73 15.40 -6.84
N ASN A 87 17.01 15.35 -6.45
CA ASN A 87 17.56 14.24 -5.65
C ASN A 87 17.72 14.57 -4.15
N ILE A 88 16.90 15.47 -3.62
CA ILE A 88 16.90 15.82 -2.18
C ILE A 88 16.38 14.63 -1.35
N ILE A 89 16.74 14.58 -0.07
CA ILE A 89 16.14 13.69 0.93
C ILE A 89 14.63 13.92 0.96
N LEU A 90 13.84 12.89 0.61
CA LEU A 90 12.40 13.05 0.34
C LEU A 90 11.55 13.07 1.60
N SER A 91 12.09 12.59 2.73
CA SER A 91 11.37 12.59 4.01
C SER A 91 11.00 13.99 4.48
N GLY A 92 11.85 15.00 4.29
CA GLY A 92 11.55 16.40 4.68
C GLY A 92 10.28 16.94 4.00
N PRO A 93 10.23 17.03 2.66
CA PRO A 93 9.03 17.44 1.92
C PRO A 93 7.79 16.59 2.24
N ALA A 94 7.96 15.28 2.43
CA ALA A 94 6.86 14.39 2.78
C ALA A 94 6.27 14.69 4.16
N ILE A 95 7.12 14.94 5.16
CA ILE A 95 6.71 15.33 6.52
C ILE A 95 5.98 16.67 6.49
N ILE A 96 6.51 17.65 5.75
CA ILE A 96 5.85 18.96 5.59
C ILE A 96 4.47 18.77 4.95
N LEU A 97 4.36 17.96 3.90
CA LEU A 97 3.10 17.69 3.21
C LEU A 97 2.06 17.09 4.16
N ILE A 98 2.41 16.06 4.95
CA ILE A 98 1.45 15.42 5.86
C ILE A 98 1.07 16.33 7.03
N LEU A 99 2.00 17.14 7.54
CA LEU A 99 1.70 18.11 8.60
C LEU A 99 0.77 19.23 8.11
N LEU A 100 1.02 19.78 6.92
CA LEU A 100 0.13 20.75 6.29
C LEU A 100 -1.25 20.14 6.02
N TYR A 101 -1.30 18.92 5.50
CA TYR A 101 -2.55 18.20 5.29
C TYR A 101 -3.33 17.98 6.59
N GLN A 102 -2.65 17.58 7.67
CA GLN A 102 -3.27 17.43 8.99
C GLN A 102 -3.78 18.77 9.55
N LEU A 103 -3.07 19.87 9.31
CA LEU A 103 -3.54 21.21 9.68
C LEU A 103 -4.82 21.58 8.92
N LEU A 104 -4.90 21.26 7.62
CA LEU A 104 -6.12 21.46 6.83
C LEU A 104 -7.29 20.63 7.37
N LEU A 105 -7.03 19.37 7.74
CA LEU A 105 -8.02 18.47 8.36
C LEU A 105 -8.57 19.03 9.67
N ASN A 106 -7.71 19.56 10.55
CA ASN A 106 -8.12 19.95 11.90
C ASN A 106 -8.61 21.39 11.99
N LYS A 107 -7.94 22.35 11.32
CA LYS A 107 -8.19 23.78 11.50
C LYS A 107 -9.02 24.42 10.40
N PHE A 108 -9.00 23.87 9.19
CA PHE A 108 -9.65 24.47 8.01
C PHE A 108 -10.92 23.72 7.57
N GLY A 109 -11.51 22.92 8.45
CA GLY A 109 -12.81 22.27 8.22
C GLY A 109 -12.79 21.12 7.20
N LEU A 110 -11.62 20.70 6.70
CA LEU A 110 -11.53 19.65 5.68
C LEU A 110 -12.04 18.29 6.21
N SER A 111 -11.89 18.01 7.51
CA SER A 111 -12.51 16.82 8.13
C SER A 111 -14.03 16.87 8.07
N GLY A 112 -14.63 18.05 8.27
CA GLY A 112 -16.08 18.26 8.16
C GLY A 112 -16.57 18.06 6.73
N TYR A 113 -15.87 18.66 5.75
CA TYR A 113 -16.15 18.44 4.33
C TYR A 113 -16.08 16.97 3.94
N LEU A 114 -15.03 16.26 4.37
CA LEU A 114 -14.90 14.84 4.10
C LEU A 114 -16.02 14.01 4.74
N ALA A 115 -16.41 14.32 5.97
CA ALA A 115 -17.48 13.61 6.68
C ALA A 115 -18.87 13.88 6.08
N LEU A 116 -19.22 15.15 5.90
CA LEU A 116 -20.58 15.64 5.64
C LEU A 116 -20.80 16.20 4.23
N GLY A 117 -19.76 16.35 3.41
CA GLY A 117 -19.87 16.91 2.06
C GLY A 117 -19.98 18.43 2.03
N ALA A 118 -20.08 18.97 0.81
CA ALA A 118 -20.13 20.41 0.56
C ALA A 118 -21.37 21.08 1.18
N ASP A 119 -22.48 20.34 1.30
CA ASP A 119 -23.74 20.82 1.86
C ASP A 119 -23.84 20.68 3.39
N GLY A 120 -22.87 20.01 4.02
CA GLY A 120 -22.87 19.76 5.47
C GLY A 120 -23.93 18.75 5.95
N HIS A 121 -24.68 18.12 5.04
CA HIS A 121 -25.80 17.23 5.36
C HIS A 121 -25.61 15.80 4.84
N GLY A 122 -24.42 15.49 4.34
CA GLY A 122 -24.08 14.18 3.76
C GLY A 122 -24.36 14.09 2.26
N GLY A 123 -24.69 15.20 1.60
CA GLY A 123 -24.93 15.22 0.17
C GLY A 123 -23.69 14.89 -0.64
N ARG A 124 -23.95 14.57 -1.90
CA ARG A 124 -22.93 14.25 -2.90
C ARG A 124 -23.30 14.96 -4.20
N THR A 125 -22.87 16.21 -4.31
CA THR A 125 -23.21 17.09 -5.43
C THR A 125 -22.04 17.27 -6.39
N GLY A 126 -22.24 16.86 -7.65
CA GLY A 126 -21.16 16.89 -8.64
C GLY A 126 -20.05 15.86 -8.40
N LEU A 127 -19.04 15.88 -9.25
CA LEU A 127 -18.05 14.80 -9.33
C LEU A 127 -17.01 14.83 -8.20
N LEU A 128 -16.62 16.03 -7.74
CA LEU A 128 -15.65 16.18 -6.65
C LEU A 128 -16.23 15.74 -5.31
N ASP A 129 -17.40 16.28 -4.94
CA ASP A 129 -18.05 15.97 -3.67
C ASP A 129 -18.48 14.49 -3.59
N SER A 130 -18.87 13.89 -4.72
CA SER A 130 -19.17 12.46 -4.81
C SER A 130 -17.97 11.55 -4.58
N ASN A 131 -16.74 12.07 -4.75
CA ASN A 131 -15.49 11.32 -4.67
C ASN A 131 -14.47 11.93 -3.70
N ARG A 132 -14.95 12.78 -2.79
CA ARG A 132 -14.13 13.62 -1.92
C ARG A 132 -13.17 12.79 -1.08
N GLU A 133 -13.62 11.64 -0.56
CA GLU A 133 -12.79 10.75 0.25
C GLU A 133 -11.56 10.27 -0.52
N GLY A 134 -11.74 9.74 -1.72
CA GLY A 134 -10.66 9.22 -2.55
C GLY A 134 -9.72 10.30 -3.08
N ILE A 135 -10.27 11.46 -3.45
CA ILE A 135 -9.49 12.57 -4.02
C ILE A 135 -8.65 13.25 -2.94
N VAL A 136 -9.28 13.66 -1.84
CA VAL A 136 -8.60 14.45 -0.79
C VAL A 136 -7.57 13.60 -0.05
N SER A 137 -7.86 12.31 0.19
CA SER A 137 -6.91 11.38 0.82
C SER A 137 -5.64 11.14 0.00
N CYS A 138 -5.63 11.47 -1.30
CA CYS A 138 -4.42 11.36 -2.13
C CYS A 138 -3.25 12.19 -1.59
N ALA A 139 -3.49 13.30 -0.88
CA ALA A 139 -2.44 14.08 -0.25
C ALA A 139 -1.70 13.29 0.85
N GLY A 140 -2.46 12.61 1.72
CA GLY A 140 -1.91 11.71 2.73
C GLY A 140 -1.15 10.55 2.10
N TYR A 141 -1.73 9.91 1.08
CA TYR A 141 -1.08 8.82 0.35
C TYR A 141 0.18 9.24 -0.41
N LEU A 142 0.21 10.46 -0.95
CA LEU A 142 1.39 11.02 -1.60
C LEU A 142 2.54 11.21 -0.60
N SER A 143 2.25 11.72 0.60
CA SER A 143 3.25 11.83 1.66
C SER A 143 3.81 10.46 2.06
N LEU A 144 2.94 9.46 2.21
CA LEU A 144 3.31 8.09 2.52
C LEU A 144 4.21 7.47 1.42
N TYR A 145 3.87 7.71 0.15
CA TYR A 145 4.67 7.27 -0.98
C TYR A 145 6.09 7.84 -0.94
N LEU A 146 6.23 9.15 -0.70
CA LEU A 146 7.54 9.81 -0.65
C LEU A 146 8.41 9.32 0.52
N LEU A 147 7.80 9.10 1.70
CA LEU A 147 8.47 8.48 2.84
C LEU A 147 8.96 7.06 2.49
N ALA A 148 8.15 6.30 1.76
CA ALA A 148 8.51 4.97 1.32
C ALA A 148 9.64 4.95 0.29
N VAL A 149 9.68 5.92 -0.64
CA VAL A 149 10.81 6.09 -1.57
C VAL A 149 12.10 6.38 -0.79
N ASP A 150 12.06 7.28 0.19
CA ASP A 150 13.22 7.62 1.03
C ASP A 150 13.70 6.40 1.85
N LEU A 151 12.78 5.64 2.44
CA LEU A 151 13.08 4.37 3.09
C LEU A 151 13.74 3.39 2.12
N GLY A 152 13.23 3.28 0.89
CA GLY A 152 13.84 2.48 -0.18
C GLY A 152 15.27 2.92 -0.52
N LYS A 153 15.55 4.23 -0.58
CA LYS A 153 16.91 4.76 -0.76
C LYS A 153 17.86 4.28 0.35
N HIS A 154 17.42 4.28 1.60
CA HIS A 154 18.21 3.77 2.73
C HIS A 154 18.43 2.25 2.68
N ILE A 155 17.49 1.50 2.11
CA ILE A 155 17.62 0.05 1.90
C ILE A 155 18.63 -0.23 0.78
N PHE A 156 18.47 0.38 -0.40
CA PHE A 156 19.20 0.00 -1.62
C PHE A 156 20.54 0.72 -1.83
N ASN A 157 20.70 1.96 -1.37
CA ASN A 157 21.90 2.75 -1.71
C ASN A 157 23.11 2.48 -0.79
N ARG A 158 22.94 1.72 0.29
CA ARG A 158 24.05 1.25 1.13
C ARG A 158 24.29 -0.22 0.88
N GLU A 159 25.42 -0.53 0.25
CA GLU A 159 25.89 -1.91 0.14
C GLU A 159 26.20 -2.46 1.54
N ARG A 160 25.60 -3.60 1.86
CA ARG A 160 25.86 -4.34 3.11
C ARG A 160 26.42 -5.69 2.72
N LYS A 161 27.68 -5.94 3.06
CA LYS A 161 28.43 -7.12 2.61
C LYS A 161 28.49 -8.21 3.68
N THR A 162 28.43 -7.82 4.96
CA THR A 162 28.57 -8.75 6.08
C THR A 162 27.25 -8.96 6.82
N VAL A 163 27.12 -10.12 7.49
CA VAL A 163 25.96 -10.40 8.38
C VAL A 163 25.88 -9.37 9.51
N ARG A 164 27.03 -8.89 10.01
CA ARG A 164 27.09 -7.85 11.04
C ARG A 164 26.47 -6.53 10.57
N ASP A 165 26.67 -6.16 9.30
CA ASP A 165 26.05 -4.96 8.71
C ASP A 165 24.52 -5.11 8.64
N TRP A 166 24.04 -6.31 8.27
CA TRP A 166 22.61 -6.62 8.21
C TRP A 166 21.97 -6.68 9.60
N LEU A 167 22.64 -7.25 10.60
CA LEU A 167 22.23 -7.21 12.01
C LEU A 167 22.14 -5.77 12.53
N SER A 168 23.15 -4.95 12.24
CA SER A 168 23.15 -3.53 12.62
C SER A 168 21.98 -2.79 11.96
N PHE A 169 21.71 -3.08 10.68
CA PHE A 169 20.55 -2.52 9.98
C PHE A 169 19.22 -3.00 10.55
N ALA A 170 19.09 -4.27 10.94
CA ALA A 170 17.93 -4.78 11.65
C ALA A 170 17.72 -4.04 12.98
N GLY A 171 18.81 -3.71 13.70
CA GLY A 171 18.76 -2.85 14.89
C GLY A 171 18.22 -1.44 14.59
N VAL A 172 18.65 -0.82 13.49
CA VAL A 172 18.14 0.50 13.04
C VAL A 172 16.66 0.42 12.71
N LEU A 173 16.22 -0.60 11.97
CA LEU A 173 14.80 -0.80 11.66
C LEU A 173 13.96 -1.05 12.92
N CYS A 174 14.50 -1.80 13.89
CA CYS A 174 13.87 -2.03 15.19
C CYS A 174 13.67 -0.72 15.97
N LEU A 175 14.70 0.13 16.02
CA LEU A 175 14.59 1.44 16.66
C LEU A 175 13.58 2.34 15.94
N LEU A 176 13.65 2.38 14.61
CA LEU A 176 12.76 3.19 13.77
C LEU A 176 11.29 2.79 13.97
N GLN A 177 10.98 1.49 13.96
CA GLN A 177 9.60 1.06 14.20
C GLN A 177 9.14 1.44 15.60
N ALA A 178 9.98 1.36 16.64
CA ALA A 178 9.60 1.67 18.01
C ALA A 178 9.22 3.16 18.12
N VAL A 179 10.04 4.03 17.51
CA VAL A 179 9.75 5.46 17.39
C VAL A 179 8.45 5.70 16.64
N LEU A 180 8.25 5.06 15.48
CA LEU A 180 7.03 5.23 14.69
C LEU A 180 5.78 4.76 15.45
N TRP A 181 5.84 3.65 16.18
CA TRP A 181 4.74 3.19 17.03
C TRP A 181 4.41 4.17 18.15
N CYS A 182 5.44 4.72 18.82
CA CYS A 182 5.24 5.76 19.84
C CYS A 182 4.62 7.03 19.25
N VAL A 183 5.12 7.50 18.11
CA VAL A 183 4.57 8.67 17.41
C VAL A 183 3.12 8.40 16.99
N MET A 184 2.84 7.22 16.46
CA MET A 184 1.50 6.83 16.04
C MET A 184 0.51 6.87 17.21
N MET A 185 0.85 6.22 18.33
CA MET A 185 0.05 6.24 19.57
C MET A 185 -0.19 7.67 20.05
N TRP A 186 0.85 8.51 20.06
CA TRP A 186 0.72 9.91 20.45
C TRP A 186 -0.22 10.68 19.50
N THR A 187 -0.08 10.50 18.19
CA THR A 187 -0.95 11.17 17.21
C THR A 187 -2.40 10.68 17.25
N GLU A 188 -2.62 9.39 17.51
CA GLU A 188 -3.95 8.81 17.65
C GLU A 188 -4.70 9.40 18.85
N ILE A 189 -4.01 9.60 19.97
CA ILE A 189 -4.58 10.15 21.20
C ILE A 189 -4.77 11.67 21.12
N HIS A 190 -3.79 12.41 20.60
CA HIS A 190 -3.75 13.87 20.74
C HIS A 190 -4.12 14.66 19.48
N VAL A 191 -4.09 14.04 18.29
CA VAL A 191 -4.30 14.75 17.02
C VAL A 191 -5.60 14.34 16.35
N GLN A 192 -5.71 13.08 15.97
CA GLN A 192 -6.89 12.52 15.32
C GLN A 192 -6.77 11.00 15.29
N GLN A 193 -7.87 10.28 15.54
CA GLN A 193 -7.90 8.83 15.44
C GLN A 193 -7.47 8.37 14.05
N VAL A 194 -6.76 7.23 13.99
CA VAL A 194 -6.31 6.61 12.73
C VAL A 194 -7.51 6.44 11.79
N SER A 195 -7.41 7.00 10.59
CA SER A 195 -8.46 6.83 9.59
C SER A 195 -7.94 6.77 8.17
N ARG A 196 -8.23 5.64 7.53
CA ARG A 196 -7.95 5.39 6.11
C ARG A 196 -8.74 6.30 5.19
N ARG A 197 -9.99 6.64 5.55
CA ARG A 197 -10.85 7.56 4.79
C ARG A 197 -10.22 8.94 4.68
N PHE A 198 -9.67 9.44 5.79
CA PHE A 198 -8.98 10.73 5.81
C PHE A 198 -7.51 10.61 5.35
N ALA A 199 -6.92 9.42 5.36
CA ALA A 199 -5.47 9.21 5.18
C ALA A 199 -4.64 10.20 6.01
N ASN A 200 -5.05 10.39 7.27
CA ASN A 200 -4.51 11.40 8.16
C ASN A 200 -3.10 11.05 8.67
N LEU A 201 -2.48 11.95 9.43
CA LEU A 201 -1.12 11.78 9.95
C LEU A 201 -0.97 10.46 10.73
N ALA A 202 -1.89 10.19 11.67
CA ALA A 202 -1.85 8.97 12.47
C ALA A 202 -1.89 7.71 11.58
N TYR A 203 -2.74 7.71 10.55
CA TYR A 203 -2.79 6.62 9.57
C TYR A 203 -1.50 6.48 8.77
N VAL A 204 -0.90 7.56 8.28
CA VAL A 204 0.36 7.52 7.53
C VAL A 204 1.49 6.93 8.38
N VAL A 205 1.62 7.39 9.63
CA VAL A 205 2.64 6.88 10.56
C VAL A 205 2.38 5.41 10.89
N TRP A 206 1.12 5.03 11.12
CA TRP A 206 0.73 3.64 11.38
C TRP A 206 1.12 2.70 10.24
N ILE A 207 0.77 3.05 9.01
CA ILE A 207 1.10 2.22 7.84
C ILE A 207 2.62 2.14 7.65
N LEU A 208 3.34 3.24 7.87
CA LEU A 208 4.80 3.23 7.79
C LEU A 208 5.40 2.33 8.88
N ALA A 209 4.91 2.39 10.12
CA ALA A 209 5.33 1.53 11.22
C ALA A 209 5.10 0.05 10.91
N LEU A 210 3.90 -0.29 10.42
CA LEU A 210 3.56 -1.66 9.99
C LEU A 210 4.48 -2.13 8.86
N SER A 211 4.78 -1.27 7.89
CA SER A 211 5.65 -1.61 6.76
C SER A 211 7.09 -1.87 7.21
N VAL A 212 7.63 -1.02 8.08
CA VAL A 212 8.98 -1.20 8.64
C VAL A 212 9.05 -2.47 9.50
N PHE A 213 8.01 -2.77 10.28
CA PHE A 213 7.92 -4.02 11.05
C PHE A 213 7.93 -5.25 10.13
N LEU A 214 7.15 -5.24 9.05
CA LEU A 214 7.14 -6.34 8.09
C LEU A 214 8.50 -6.54 7.42
N LEU A 215 9.18 -5.46 7.02
CA LEU A 215 10.54 -5.54 6.47
C LEU A 215 11.54 -6.08 7.49
N TRP A 216 11.41 -5.67 8.76
CA TRP A 216 12.24 -6.17 9.83
C TRP A 216 12.05 -7.68 10.05
N LEU A 217 10.80 -8.16 10.08
CA LEU A 217 10.50 -9.58 10.17
C LEU A 217 11.07 -10.39 9.00
N LEU A 218 10.88 -9.91 7.76
CA LEU A 218 11.44 -10.55 6.57
C LEU A 218 12.97 -10.63 6.64
N LEU A 219 13.62 -9.56 7.10
CA LEU A 219 15.06 -9.54 7.30
C LEU A 219 15.51 -10.53 8.38
N LEU A 220 14.78 -10.64 9.49
CA LEU A 220 15.08 -11.62 10.54
C LEU A 220 14.97 -13.07 10.03
N VAL A 221 13.93 -13.38 9.24
CA VAL A 221 13.77 -14.70 8.63
C VAL A 221 14.98 -15.02 7.74
N GLU A 222 15.43 -14.07 6.91
CA GLU A 222 16.58 -14.28 6.04
C GLU A 222 17.90 -14.41 6.82
N LEU A 223 18.10 -13.60 7.87
CA LEU A 223 19.24 -13.72 8.77
C LEU A 223 19.27 -15.07 9.49
N PHE A 224 18.11 -15.55 9.96
CA PHE A 224 17.99 -16.86 10.59
C PHE A 224 18.35 -17.99 9.62
N ARG A 225 17.82 -17.95 8.39
CA ARG A 225 18.18 -18.91 7.32
C ARG A 225 19.68 -18.91 7.04
N TYR A 226 20.31 -17.74 7.00
CA TYR A 226 21.75 -17.61 6.80
C TYR A 226 22.55 -18.26 7.95
N THR A 227 22.14 -18.06 9.21
CA THR A 227 22.82 -18.68 10.36
C THR A 227 22.67 -20.20 10.44
N GLN A 228 21.56 -20.75 9.93
CA GLN A 228 21.29 -22.18 9.92
C GLN A 228 22.03 -22.92 8.78
N SER A 229 22.35 -22.21 7.69
CA SER A 229 23.00 -22.78 6.52
C SER A 229 24.53 -22.76 6.65
N THR A 230 25.10 -23.80 7.27
CA THR A 230 26.55 -24.08 7.22
C THR A 230 27.00 -24.71 5.91
N THR A 231 26.06 -25.03 5.00
CA THR A 231 26.35 -25.58 3.67
C THR A 231 25.72 -24.69 2.60
N LEU A 232 26.59 -23.94 1.90
CA LEU A 232 26.30 -23.19 0.69
C LEU A 232 25.93 -24.12 -0.49
N SER A 233 24.87 -24.93 -0.37
CA SER A 233 24.17 -25.38 -1.56
C SER A 233 23.09 -24.34 -1.83
N LYS A 234 23.27 -23.57 -2.90
CA LYS A 234 22.17 -22.90 -3.60
C LYS A 234 21.05 -23.93 -3.80
N SER A 235 20.04 -23.94 -2.94
CA SER A 235 18.77 -24.57 -3.26
C SER A 235 18.06 -23.64 -4.25
N GLU A 236 18.44 -23.74 -5.52
CA GLU A 236 17.68 -23.14 -6.63
C GLU A 236 16.24 -23.69 -6.71
N ASP A 237 15.91 -24.72 -5.91
CA ASP A 237 14.63 -25.44 -5.87
C ASP A 237 13.78 -25.25 -4.59
N ASP A 238 14.14 -24.35 -3.66
CA ASP A 238 13.22 -24.05 -2.56
C ASP A 238 12.02 -23.28 -3.12
N VAL A 239 10.90 -24.00 -3.29
CA VAL A 239 9.58 -23.42 -3.61
C VAL A 239 9.12 -22.59 -2.41
N CYS A 240 9.69 -21.41 -2.28
CA CYS A 240 9.23 -20.39 -1.36
C CYS A 240 7.92 -19.85 -1.91
N LEU A 241 6.88 -19.82 -1.08
CA LEU A 241 5.59 -19.23 -1.43
C LEU A 241 5.77 -17.80 -1.99
N LEU A 242 6.74 -17.04 -1.46
CA LEU A 242 7.07 -15.72 -1.96
C LEU A 242 7.55 -15.73 -3.41
N SER A 243 8.42 -16.69 -3.78
CA SER A 243 8.88 -16.88 -5.16
C SER A 243 7.74 -17.28 -6.09
N ALA A 244 6.84 -18.16 -5.62
CA ALA A 244 5.67 -18.58 -6.38
C ALA A 244 4.67 -17.43 -6.62
N ILE A 245 4.40 -16.62 -5.60
CA ILE A 245 3.55 -15.42 -5.73
C ILE A 245 4.20 -14.41 -6.68
N ASN A 246 5.50 -14.14 -6.54
CA ASN A 246 6.23 -13.21 -7.40
C ASN A 246 6.23 -13.62 -8.88
N TYR A 247 6.16 -14.92 -9.17
CA TYR A 247 6.14 -15.43 -10.54
C TYR A 247 4.91 -15.00 -11.34
N ASN A 248 3.74 -14.91 -10.69
CA ASN A 248 2.47 -14.49 -11.29
C ASN A 248 1.73 -13.47 -10.38
N GLY A 249 2.42 -12.42 -9.94
CA GLY A 249 1.90 -11.50 -8.90
C GLY A 249 0.60 -10.80 -9.26
N LEU A 250 0.42 -10.40 -10.52
CA LEU A 250 -0.85 -9.81 -10.96
C LEU A 250 -2.00 -10.81 -10.90
N LEU A 251 -1.79 -12.05 -11.36
CA LEU A 251 -2.82 -13.08 -11.31
C LEU A 251 -3.24 -13.34 -9.87
N TYR A 252 -2.27 -13.46 -8.96
CA TYR A 252 -2.55 -13.58 -7.52
C TYR A 252 -3.42 -12.43 -7.03
N PHE A 253 -3.10 -11.19 -7.40
CA PHE A 253 -3.89 -10.02 -7.07
C PHE A 253 -5.31 -10.07 -7.65
N LEU A 254 -5.49 -10.45 -8.91
CA LEU A 254 -6.80 -10.53 -9.54
C LEU A 254 -7.65 -11.67 -8.94
N LEU A 255 -7.08 -12.86 -8.76
CA LEU A 255 -7.72 -13.99 -8.08
C LEU A 255 -8.15 -13.61 -6.67
N ALA A 256 -7.28 -12.93 -5.91
CA ALA A 256 -7.61 -12.42 -4.58
C ALA A 256 -8.83 -11.49 -4.60
N ASN A 257 -8.90 -10.54 -5.53
CA ASN A 257 -10.05 -9.62 -5.65
C ASN A 257 -11.34 -10.36 -6.07
N VAL A 258 -11.25 -11.34 -6.98
CA VAL A 258 -12.41 -12.14 -7.40
C VAL A 258 -12.92 -13.01 -6.24
N PHE A 259 -12.03 -13.73 -5.54
CA PHE A 259 -12.41 -14.60 -4.43
C PHE A 259 -12.99 -13.81 -3.26
N THR A 260 -12.43 -12.65 -2.93
CA THR A 260 -13.01 -11.78 -1.90
C THR A 260 -14.39 -11.25 -2.29
N GLY A 261 -14.59 -10.90 -3.56
CA GLY A 261 -15.92 -10.58 -4.10
C GLY A 261 -16.90 -11.74 -3.97
N LEU A 262 -16.49 -12.96 -4.33
CA LEU A 262 -17.32 -14.17 -4.21
C LEU A 262 -17.71 -14.46 -2.76
N VAL A 263 -16.77 -14.35 -1.82
CA VAL A 263 -17.05 -14.54 -0.39
C VAL A 263 -18.07 -13.51 0.11
N ASN A 264 -17.90 -12.23 -0.24
CA ASN A 264 -18.82 -11.16 0.18
C ASN A 264 -20.21 -11.28 -0.45
N LEU A 265 -20.34 -11.89 -1.63
CA LEU A 265 -21.64 -12.19 -2.24
C LEU A 265 -22.30 -13.44 -1.66
N SER A 266 -21.51 -14.40 -1.16
CA SER A 266 -21.99 -15.69 -0.67
C SER A 266 -22.33 -15.68 0.82
N ILE A 267 -21.65 -14.85 1.61
CA ILE A 267 -21.73 -14.85 3.08
C ILE A 267 -21.87 -13.40 3.57
N ASP A 268 -22.79 -13.17 4.51
CA ASP A 268 -22.87 -11.90 5.25
C ASP A 268 -21.66 -11.80 6.20
N THR A 269 -20.57 -11.22 5.68
CA THR A 269 -19.30 -11.10 6.40
C THR A 269 -19.38 -10.18 7.61
N LEU A 270 -20.37 -9.27 7.66
CA LEU A 270 -20.56 -8.35 8.79
C LEU A 270 -21.12 -9.06 10.03
N LYS A 271 -21.88 -10.14 9.85
CA LYS A 271 -22.49 -10.91 10.95
C LYS A 271 -21.77 -12.22 11.25
N SER A 272 -20.69 -12.51 10.54
CA SER A 272 -19.96 -13.77 10.67
C SER A 272 -19.26 -13.86 12.03
N SER A 273 -19.34 -15.04 12.67
CA SER A 273 -18.64 -15.29 13.93
C SER A 273 -17.12 -15.26 13.76
N LEU A 274 -16.37 -15.12 14.87
CA LEU A 274 -14.90 -15.13 14.84
C LEU A 274 -14.34 -16.41 14.21
N ALA A 275 -14.85 -17.58 14.61
CA ALA A 275 -14.38 -18.86 14.10
C ALA A 275 -14.67 -19.02 12.60
N GLN A 276 -15.87 -18.61 12.16
CA GLN A 276 -16.23 -18.62 10.75
C GLN A 276 -15.34 -17.67 9.93
N SER A 277 -15.10 -16.47 10.43
CA SER A 277 -14.24 -15.47 9.78
C SER A 277 -12.80 -15.98 9.64
N MET A 278 -12.25 -16.58 10.70
CA MET A 278 -10.93 -17.19 10.66
C MET A 278 -10.87 -18.37 9.68
N GLY A 279 -11.88 -19.24 9.68
CA GLY A 279 -11.98 -20.35 8.73
C GLY A 279 -11.99 -19.86 7.28
N ILE A 280 -12.82 -18.87 6.96
CA ILE A 280 -12.88 -18.25 5.64
C ILE A 280 -11.52 -17.69 5.23
N LEU A 281 -10.86 -16.93 6.11
CA LEU A 281 -9.56 -16.31 5.82
C LEU A 281 -8.47 -17.36 5.57
N VAL A 282 -8.40 -18.42 6.40
CA VAL A 282 -7.43 -19.50 6.25
C VAL A 282 -7.68 -20.28 4.97
N SER A 283 -8.93 -20.65 4.67
CA SER A 283 -9.27 -21.33 3.41
C SER A 283 -8.95 -20.47 2.19
N TYR A 284 -9.32 -19.18 2.24
CA TYR A 284 -9.02 -18.22 1.18
C TYR A 284 -7.51 -18.10 0.91
N MET A 285 -6.69 -17.90 1.95
CA MET A 285 -5.24 -17.81 1.81
C MET A 285 -4.62 -19.14 1.35
N GLY A 286 -5.13 -20.27 1.86
CA GLY A 286 -4.67 -21.60 1.49
C GLY A 286 -4.92 -21.93 0.02
N ILE A 287 -6.12 -21.62 -0.50
CA ILE A 287 -6.45 -21.84 -1.92
C ILE A 287 -5.59 -20.98 -2.82
N LEU A 288 -5.44 -19.68 -2.52
CA LEU A 288 -4.59 -18.79 -3.30
C LEU A 288 -3.11 -19.23 -3.30
N GLY A 289 -2.62 -19.66 -2.14
CA GLY A 289 -1.27 -20.22 -2.00
C GLY A 289 -1.09 -21.49 -2.81
N LEU A 290 -2.04 -22.42 -2.75
CA LEU A 290 -2.00 -23.66 -3.51
C LEU A 290 -1.99 -23.41 -5.01
N VAL A 291 -2.89 -22.56 -5.51
CA VAL A 291 -2.99 -22.22 -6.94
C VAL A 291 -1.68 -21.60 -7.44
N THR A 292 -1.10 -20.65 -6.71
CA THR A 292 0.16 -20.02 -7.12
C THR A 292 1.34 -20.99 -7.09
N VAL A 293 1.43 -21.85 -6.08
CA VAL A 293 2.47 -22.88 -5.99
C VAL A 293 2.34 -23.90 -7.12
N LEU A 294 1.13 -24.34 -7.46
CA LEU A 294 0.90 -25.25 -8.58
C LEU A 294 1.32 -24.63 -9.93
N LEU A 295 0.90 -23.39 -10.18
CA LEU A 295 1.31 -22.64 -11.39
C LEU A 295 2.83 -22.48 -11.47
N TYR A 296 3.48 -22.20 -10.34
CA TYR A 296 4.93 -22.08 -10.27
C TYR A 296 5.63 -23.42 -10.54
N LYS A 297 5.18 -24.51 -9.92
CA LYS A 297 5.72 -25.87 -10.14
C LYS A 297 5.56 -26.32 -11.59
N TRP A 298 4.44 -25.98 -12.24
CA TRP A 298 4.21 -26.26 -13.65
C TRP A 298 4.87 -25.26 -14.61
N LYS A 299 5.61 -24.27 -14.09
CA LYS A 299 6.29 -23.21 -14.87
C LYS A 299 5.34 -22.47 -15.84
N ILE A 300 4.07 -22.33 -15.45
CA ILE A 300 3.07 -21.62 -16.24
C ILE A 300 3.13 -20.13 -15.88
N ARG A 301 3.73 -19.32 -16.78
CA ARG A 301 3.76 -17.86 -16.64
C ARG A 301 2.63 -17.23 -17.43
N LEU A 302 1.66 -16.67 -16.74
CA LEU A 302 0.58 -15.91 -17.36
C LEU A 302 1.06 -14.47 -17.54
N LYS A 303 1.74 -14.20 -18.66
CA LYS A 303 2.02 -12.83 -19.10
C LYS A 303 0.73 -12.21 -19.63
N PHE A 304 -0.08 -11.69 -18.73
CA PHE A 304 -0.81 -10.49 -19.09
C PHE A 304 0.20 -9.37 -18.88
N TRP A 305 0.55 -8.67 -19.98
CA TRP A 305 1.57 -7.61 -20.16
C TRP A 305 3.05 -7.97 -19.93
#